data_AF-A0A831KUD4-F1
#
_entry.id   AF-A0A831KUD4-F1
#
_cell.length_a   1.000
_cell.length_b   1.000
_cell.length_c   1.000
_cell.angle_alpha   90.00
_cell.angle_beta   90.00
_cell.angle_gamma   90.00
#
_symmetry.space_group_name_H-M   'P 1'
#
loop_
_entity.id
_entity.type
_entity.pdbx_description
1 polymer ?
#
loop_
_entity_poly.entity_id
_entity_poly.type
_entity_poly.pdbx_seq_one_letter_code
_entity_poly.pdbx_strand_id
1 'polypeptide(L)'
;MLSFVDQLKDVVYEVEHTGGDPLERLIPPPSLVQQLRAYAMKLLEEIQGVRVHRISGFLLEEFNEGLFDEGVRVSMIFLHRLGITDEKRVEEMLKRVIEKRISRWLGSAENIDTRSENIKDALIDSVTEIWEDGGSEVTRAYTFAKQRALIAWDYKNNQWKTTNLGRLFLELNPFHGTSLLLTIDICLSTGERDFIHFSKELLANILRSRDYLRFQIPPIHRWNLQWMGILSEGEEPDKISLTPLGKKVIEYVLSENNLMFDTVILSLQAEEQGLRYTGMKSEIQKLEAIIKSPLIGNVERQSIKNAIKLCNQGQYLDGLKILFPVIEGIINKMLKELDEEPDRFPGWKKKVEYLESKGVIPPDVARAVEIITGRNKTLHGQFTPPDPEYAYPLFQMAIIYLHRILSAWAEFKERVHDS
;
A
#
# COMPACT_ATOMS: atom_id res chain seq x y z
N MET A 1 -13.12 -15.47 3.98
CA MET A 1 -12.46 -14.58 4.95
C MET A 1 -11.08 -14.13 4.47
N LEU A 2 -10.25 -14.98 3.82
CA LEU A 2 -9.01 -14.54 3.15
C LEU A 2 -9.18 -14.15 1.66
N SER A 3 -10.36 -14.41 1.09
CA SER A 3 -10.65 -14.20 -0.35
C SER A 3 -10.35 -12.79 -0.85
N PHE A 4 -10.57 -11.76 -0.04
CA PHE A 4 -10.28 -10.39 -0.45
C PHE A 4 -8.77 -10.10 -0.51
N VAL A 5 -7.97 -10.62 0.43
CA VAL A 5 -6.51 -10.44 0.42
C VAL A 5 -5.91 -11.15 -0.79
N ASP A 6 -6.42 -12.33 -1.13
CA ASP A 6 -6.01 -13.06 -2.34
C ASP A 6 -6.43 -12.30 -3.61
N GLN A 7 -7.67 -11.79 -3.67
CA GLN A 7 -8.14 -10.96 -4.79
C GLN A 7 -7.34 -9.66 -4.95
N LEU A 8 -6.95 -9.04 -3.84
CA LEU A 8 -6.07 -7.86 -3.84
C LEU A 8 -4.71 -8.22 -4.43
N LYS A 9 -4.16 -9.40 -4.10
CA LYS A 9 -2.92 -9.90 -4.72
C LYS A 9 -3.09 -10.15 -6.21
N ASP A 10 -4.21 -10.72 -6.64
CA ASP A 10 -4.49 -10.94 -8.06
C ASP A 10 -4.50 -9.62 -8.84
N VAL A 11 -5.11 -8.56 -8.29
CA VAL A 11 -5.07 -7.21 -8.88
C VAL A 11 -3.65 -6.65 -8.92
N VAL A 12 -2.90 -6.71 -7.81
CA VAL A 12 -1.52 -6.18 -7.76
C VAL A 12 -0.61 -6.93 -8.74
N TYR A 13 -0.81 -8.25 -8.88
CA TYR A 13 -0.09 -9.10 -9.82
C TYR A 13 -0.48 -8.78 -11.27
N GLU A 14 -1.77 -8.61 -11.56
CA GLU A 14 -2.26 -8.25 -12.89
C GLU A 14 -1.70 -6.89 -13.33
N VAL A 15 -1.71 -5.89 -12.45
CA VAL A 15 -1.08 -4.58 -12.68
C VAL A 15 0.42 -4.73 -13.00
N GLU A 16 1.14 -5.61 -12.30
CA GLU A 16 2.57 -5.82 -12.52
C GLU A 16 2.87 -6.35 -13.94
N HIS A 17 2.00 -7.21 -14.47
CA HIS A 17 2.23 -7.92 -15.72
C HIS A 17 1.60 -7.25 -16.94
N THR A 18 0.51 -6.50 -16.76
CA THR A 18 -0.30 -5.98 -17.88
C THR A 18 -0.39 -4.46 -17.90
N GLY A 19 -0.01 -3.77 -16.81
CA GLY A 19 -0.26 -2.34 -16.64
C GLY A 19 -1.66 -2.02 -16.10
N GLY A 20 -2.48 -3.02 -15.78
CA GLY A 20 -3.78 -2.88 -15.15
C GLY A 20 -4.88 -2.34 -16.07
N ASP A 21 -6.12 -2.32 -15.59
CA ASP A 21 -7.26 -1.72 -16.27
C ASP A 21 -7.23 -0.18 -16.16
N PRO A 22 -7.02 0.57 -17.25
CA PRO A 22 -7.02 2.03 -17.23
C PRO A 22 -8.35 2.64 -16.78
N LEU A 23 -9.47 1.91 -16.96
CA LEU A 23 -10.79 2.37 -16.55
C LEU A 23 -10.87 2.57 -15.04
N GLU A 24 -10.13 1.78 -14.26
CA GLU A 24 -10.09 1.90 -12.80
C GLU A 24 -9.47 3.22 -12.32
N ARG A 25 -8.75 3.94 -13.20
CA ARG A 25 -8.26 5.29 -12.91
C ARG A 25 -9.35 6.37 -13.02
N LEU A 26 -10.47 6.11 -13.69
CA LEU A 26 -11.48 7.10 -14.09
C LEU A 26 -11.67 8.16 -13.00
N ILE A 27 -11.54 9.43 -13.37
CA ILE A 27 -11.75 10.57 -12.47
C ILE A 27 -13.02 11.26 -12.97
N PRO A 28 -14.09 11.34 -12.16
CA PRO A 28 -15.31 12.03 -12.56
C PRO A 28 -15.01 13.49 -12.93
N PRO A 29 -15.63 14.04 -14.00
CA PRO A 29 -15.50 15.45 -14.31
C PRO A 29 -15.92 16.31 -13.10
N PRO A 30 -15.12 17.31 -12.68
CA PRO A 30 -15.46 18.15 -11.53
C PRO A 30 -16.81 18.86 -11.67
N SER A 31 -17.18 19.25 -12.90
CA SER A 31 -18.48 19.83 -13.23
C SER A 31 -19.65 18.89 -12.95
N LEU A 32 -19.52 17.61 -13.33
CA LEU A 32 -20.52 16.58 -13.09
C LEU A 32 -20.72 16.36 -11.58
N VAL A 33 -19.62 16.20 -10.83
CA VAL A 33 -19.67 16.02 -9.38
C VAL A 33 -20.36 17.21 -8.71
N GLN A 34 -20.01 18.44 -9.10
CA GLN A 34 -20.63 19.65 -8.54
C GLN A 34 -22.13 19.71 -8.83
N GLN A 35 -22.55 19.38 -10.06
CA GLN A 35 -23.96 19.33 -10.44
C GLN A 35 -24.74 18.28 -9.64
N LEU A 36 -24.17 17.09 -9.47
CA LEU A 36 -24.77 16.00 -8.70
C LEU A 36 -24.87 16.32 -7.21
N ARG A 37 -23.84 16.98 -6.63
CA ARG A 37 -23.91 17.47 -5.24
C ARG A 37 -24.98 18.54 -5.06
N ALA A 38 -25.06 19.51 -5.99
CA ALA A 38 -26.09 20.54 -5.95
C ALA A 38 -27.50 19.93 -6.08
N TYR A 39 -27.65 18.90 -6.91
CA TYR A 39 -28.88 18.14 -7.05
C TYR A 39 -29.26 17.44 -5.74
N ALA A 40 -28.32 16.72 -5.12
CA ALA A 40 -28.52 16.05 -3.84
C ALA A 40 -28.92 17.04 -2.72
N MET A 41 -28.26 18.20 -2.64
CA MET A 41 -28.60 19.26 -1.68
C MET A 41 -30.01 19.79 -1.87
N LYS A 42 -30.39 20.09 -3.12
CA LYS A 42 -31.74 20.55 -3.44
C LYS A 42 -32.80 19.54 -3.02
N LEU A 43 -32.57 18.25 -3.28
CA LEU A 43 -33.47 17.18 -2.83
C LEU A 43 -33.59 17.15 -1.30
N LEU A 44 -32.48 17.27 -0.57
CA LEU A 44 -32.50 17.29 0.89
C LEU A 44 -33.26 18.50 1.46
N GLU A 45 -33.17 19.67 0.82
CA GLU A 45 -33.89 20.89 1.21
C GLU A 45 -35.41 20.77 0.98
N GLU A 46 -35.83 20.06 -0.07
CA GLU A 46 -37.24 19.90 -0.45
C GLU A 46 -37.97 18.84 0.40
N ILE A 47 -37.24 17.95 1.08
CA ILE A 47 -37.82 16.88 1.90
C ILE A 47 -38.37 17.42 3.23
N GLN A 48 -39.70 17.36 3.38
CA GLN A 48 -40.40 17.75 4.61
C GLN A 48 -40.52 16.59 5.60
N GLY A 49 -40.47 16.89 6.91
CA GLY A 49 -40.79 15.92 7.97
C GLY A 49 -39.67 14.95 8.38
N VAL A 50 -38.47 15.08 7.82
CA VAL A 50 -37.32 14.25 8.17
C VAL A 50 -36.58 14.80 9.39
N ARG A 51 -36.13 13.90 10.27
CA ARG A 51 -35.39 14.29 11.48
C ARG A 51 -34.01 14.86 11.08
N VAL A 52 -33.70 16.07 11.54
CA VAL A 52 -32.47 16.82 11.24
C VAL A 52 -31.20 15.98 11.35
N HIS A 53 -31.10 15.12 12.37
CA HIS A 53 -29.92 14.26 12.59
C HIS A 53 -29.65 13.25 11.46
N ARG A 54 -30.67 12.77 10.73
CA ARG A 54 -30.47 11.85 9.58
C ARG A 54 -29.86 12.58 8.39
N ILE A 55 -30.28 13.83 8.18
CA ILE A 55 -29.70 14.72 7.17
C ILE A 55 -28.25 15.05 7.56
N SER A 56 -27.99 15.37 8.84
CA SER A 56 -26.63 15.61 9.35
C SER A 56 -25.70 14.42 9.12
N GLY A 57 -26.18 13.19 9.38
CA GLY A 57 -25.42 11.97 9.14
C GLY A 57 -25.11 11.75 7.66
N PHE A 58 -26.09 11.95 6.77
CA PHE A 58 -25.88 11.86 5.32
C PHE A 58 -24.82 12.86 4.84
N LEU A 59 -24.92 14.12 5.27
CA LEU A 59 -23.98 15.16 4.87
C LEU A 59 -22.57 14.88 5.39
N LEU A 60 -22.45 14.34 6.61
CA LEU A 60 -21.17 13.94 7.17
C LEU A 60 -20.53 12.86 6.29
N GLU A 61 -21.20 11.71 6.12
CA GLU A 61 -20.64 10.58 5.38
C GLU A 61 -20.42 10.89 3.90
N GLU A 62 -21.41 11.43 3.20
CA GLU A 62 -21.30 11.63 1.75
C GLU A 62 -20.39 12.79 1.37
N PHE A 63 -20.50 13.94 2.04
CA PHE A 63 -19.82 15.16 1.59
C PHE A 63 -18.53 15.47 2.32
N ASN A 64 -18.38 15.08 3.60
CA ASN A 64 -17.14 15.34 4.32
C ASN A 64 -16.12 14.20 4.20
N GLU A 65 -16.57 12.95 4.03
CA GLU A 65 -15.67 11.78 3.98
C GLU A 65 -15.27 11.39 2.55
N GLY A 66 -15.68 12.15 1.54
CA GLY A 66 -15.35 11.90 0.14
C GLY A 66 -16.08 10.71 -0.51
N LEU A 67 -16.99 10.07 0.22
CA LEU A 67 -17.77 8.93 -0.24
C LEU A 67 -18.65 9.26 -1.45
N PHE A 68 -19.14 10.50 -1.55
CA PHE A 68 -19.95 10.90 -2.69
C PHE A 68 -19.17 10.85 -4.00
N ASP A 69 -17.94 11.37 -4.01
CA ASP A 69 -17.12 11.45 -5.22
C ASP A 69 -16.65 10.07 -5.64
N GLU A 70 -16.30 9.24 -4.66
CA GLU A 70 -15.96 7.84 -4.89
C GLU A 70 -17.17 7.05 -5.40
N GLY A 71 -18.35 7.29 -4.83
CA GLY A 71 -19.62 6.70 -5.27
C GLY A 71 -19.97 7.06 -6.72
N VAL A 72 -19.79 8.33 -7.11
CA VAL A 72 -19.89 8.76 -8.52
C VAL A 72 -18.87 8.02 -9.37
N ARG A 73 -17.61 7.95 -8.93
CA ARG A 73 -16.52 7.30 -9.68
C ARG A 73 -16.80 5.82 -9.95
N VAL A 74 -17.13 5.04 -8.93
CA VAL A 74 -17.38 3.60 -9.07
C VAL A 74 -18.62 3.31 -9.88
N SER A 75 -19.65 4.16 -9.76
CA SER A 75 -20.84 4.10 -10.60
C SER A 75 -20.52 4.37 -12.07
N MET A 76 -19.69 5.39 -12.35
CA MET A 76 -19.24 5.67 -13.73
C MET A 76 -18.42 4.51 -14.30
N ILE A 77 -17.51 3.91 -13.53
CA ILE A 77 -16.74 2.74 -13.97
C ILE A 77 -17.67 1.58 -14.34
N PHE A 78 -18.65 1.29 -13.48
CA PHE A 78 -19.64 0.25 -13.74
C PHE A 78 -20.47 0.54 -15.00
N LEU A 79 -20.95 1.77 -15.18
CA LEU A 79 -21.70 2.19 -16.37
C LEU A 79 -20.85 2.10 -17.65
N HIS A 80 -19.58 2.50 -17.59
CA HIS A 80 -18.64 2.37 -18.69
C HIS A 80 -18.42 0.91 -19.09
N ARG A 81 -18.31 -0.01 -18.12
CA ARG A 81 -18.21 -1.46 -18.39
C ARG A 81 -19.46 -2.03 -19.07
N LEU A 82 -20.62 -1.42 -18.85
CA LEU A 82 -21.86 -1.74 -19.55
C LEU A 82 -22.00 -1.02 -20.90
N GLY A 83 -21.00 -0.26 -21.34
CA GLY A 83 -21.02 0.50 -22.58
C GLY A 83 -21.84 1.79 -22.52
N ILE A 84 -22.20 2.26 -21.33
CA ILE A 84 -22.95 3.50 -21.11
C ILE A 84 -21.95 4.62 -20.80
N THR A 85 -21.56 5.36 -21.83
CA THR A 85 -20.54 6.42 -21.74
C THR A 85 -21.06 7.80 -22.15
N ASP A 86 -22.33 7.92 -22.55
CA ASP A 86 -22.94 9.21 -22.89
C ASP A 86 -23.13 10.06 -21.62
N GLU A 87 -22.49 11.23 -21.58
CA GLU A 87 -22.41 12.07 -20.37
C GLU A 87 -23.79 12.46 -19.82
N LYS A 88 -24.73 12.82 -20.70
CA LYS A 88 -26.08 13.22 -20.29
C LYS A 88 -26.85 12.04 -19.70
N ARG A 89 -26.79 10.89 -20.37
CA ARG A 89 -27.42 9.65 -19.88
C ARG A 89 -26.83 9.22 -18.54
N VAL A 90 -25.50 9.31 -18.38
CA VAL A 90 -24.82 9.02 -17.10
C VAL A 90 -25.29 9.97 -16.01
N GLU A 91 -25.31 11.29 -16.26
CA GLU A 91 -25.79 12.29 -15.30
C GLU A 91 -27.24 12.01 -14.86
N GLU A 92 -28.15 11.77 -15.82
CA GLU A 92 -29.55 11.44 -15.51
C GLU A 92 -29.70 10.18 -14.66
N MET A 93 -28.89 9.15 -14.95
CA MET A 93 -28.89 7.93 -14.16
C MET A 93 -28.38 8.16 -12.74
N LEU A 94 -27.27 8.89 -12.59
CA LEU A 94 -26.69 9.20 -11.27
C LEU A 94 -27.64 10.06 -10.43
N LYS A 95 -28.41 10.98 -11.03
CA LYS A 95 -29.47 11.72 -10.32
C LYS A 95 -30.53 10.79 -9.72
N ARG A 96 -30.99 9.78 -10.47
CA ARG A 96 -31.94 8.77 -9.96
C ARG A 96 -31.34 7.88 -8.88
N VAL A 97 -30.06 7.53 -9.00
CA VAL A 97 -29.32 6.80 -7.97
C VAL A 97 -29.29 7.62 -6.67
N ILE A 98 -28.96 8.91 -6.75
CA ILE A 98 -28.95 9.83 -5.61
C ILE A 98 -30.33 9.92 -4.93
N GLU A 99 -31.41 10.07 -5.70
CA GLU A 99 -32.78 10.07 -5.16
C GLU A 99 -33.07 8.80 -4.36
N LYS A 100 -32.74 7.64 -4.94
CA LYS A 100 -32.96 6.34 -4.31
C LYS A 100 -32.13 6.21 -3.03
N ARG A 101 -30.86 6.63 -3.06
CA ARG A 101 -29.95 6.58 -1.92
C ARG A 101 -30.41 7.46 -0.77
N ILE A 102 -30.79 8.72 -1.06
CA ILE A 102 -31.35 9.64 -0.07
C ILE A 102 -32.63 9.05 0.54
N SER A 103 -33.51 8.47 -0.28
CA SER A 103 -34.76 7.87 0.19
C SER A 103 -34.52 6.65 1.10
N ARG A 104 -33.58 5.77 0.74
CA ARG A 104 -33.13 4.64 1.58
C ARG A 104 -32.56 5.13 2.91
N TRP A 105 -31.65 6.11 2.86
CA TRP A 105 -30.99 6.67 4.03
C TRP A 105 -31.96 7.32 5.02
N LEU A 106 -32.91 8.11 4.50
CA LEU A 106 -33.88 8.80 5.33
C LEU A 106 -34.99 7.88 5.86
N GLY A 107 -35.05 6.63 5.39
CA GLY A 107 -36.05 5.64 5.78
C GLY A 107 -37.46 6.00 5.33
N SER A 108 -37.59 6.79 4.27
CA SER A 108 -38.88 7.12 3.62
C SER A 108 -39.33 6.04 2.64
N ALA A 109 -38.49 5.05 2.35
CA ALA A 109 -38.85 3.86 1.61
C ALA A 109 -39.54 2.85 2.54
N GLU A 110 -40.86 2.95 2.70
CA GLU A 110 -41.67 1.82 3.16
C GLU A 110 -41.44 0.66 2.18
N ASN A 111 -40.71 -0.40 2.58
CA ASN A 111 -40.66 -1.73 1.97
C ASN A 111 -41.15 -1.83 0.51
N ILE A 112 -40.57 -1.06 -0.41
CA ILE A 112 -40.82 -1.26 -1.82
C ILE A 112 -39.83 -2.32 -2.27
N ASP A 113 -40.19 -3.58 -1.99
CA ASP A 113 -39.67 -4.75 -2.69
C ASP A 113 -40.21 -4.71 -4.13
N THR A 114 -39.83 -3.68 -4.89
CA THR A 114 -39.99 -3.66 -6.33
C THR A 114 -38.68 -4.12 -6.93
N ARG A 115 -38.51 -5.44 -7.06
CA ARG A 115 -37.79 -5.94 -8.23
C ARG A 115 -38.49 -5.31 -9.44
N SER A 116 -37.91 -4.26 -9.99
CA SER A 116 -38.56 -3.54 -11.08
C SER A 116 -38.67 -4.45 -12.29
N GLU A 117 -39.86 -4.51 -12.87
CA GLU A 117 -40.11 -5.20 -14.14
C GLU A 117 -39.46 -4.46 -15.33
N ASN A 118 -38.92 -3.26 -15.12
CA ASN A 118 -38.27 -2.43 -16.13
C ASN A 118 -36.73 -2.47 -16.02
N ILE A 119 -36.06 -2.80 -17.13
CA ILE A 119 -34.59 -2.82 -17.28
C ILE A 119 -33.95 -1.51 -16.79
N LYS A 120 -34.59 -0.35 -17.06
CA LYS A 120 -34.02 0.95 -16.67
C LYS A 120 -33.92 1.08 -15.16
N ASP A 121 -34.90 0.60 -14.41
CA ASP A 121 -34.91 0.70 -12.96
C ASP A 121 -34.03 -0.38 -12.33
N ALA A 122 -34.05 -1.61 -12.87
CA ALA A 122 -33.10 -2.65 -12.47
C ALA A 122 -31.64 -2.17 -12.60
N LEU A 123 -31.34 -1.41 -13.64
CA LEU A 123 -30.03 -0.80 -13.83
C LEU A 123 -29.72 0.30 -12.79
N ILE A 124 -30.69 1.15 -12.44
CA ILE A 124 -30.52 2.12 -11.33
C ILE A 124 -30.27 1.39 -10.02
N ASP A 125 -30.96 0.27 -9.78
CA ASP A 125 -30.83 -0.54 -8.58
C ASP A 125 -29.42 -1.11 -8.47
N SER A 126 -28.91 -1.72 -9.55
CA SER A 126 -27.54 -2.22 -9.60
C SER A 126 -26.49 -1.11 -9.43
N VAL A 127 -26.69 0.07 -10.03
CA VAL A 127 -25.75 1.19 -9.84
C VAL A 127 -25.81 1.71 -8.40
N THR A 128 -26.99 1.71 -7.78
CA THR A 128 -27.15 2.09 -6.37
C THR A 128 -26.41 1.12 -5.45
N GLU A 129 -26.53 -0.18 -5.69
CA GLU A 129 -25.78 -1.22 -4.97
C GLU A 129 -24.26 -1.05 -5.16
N ILE A 130 -23.81 -0.81 -6.39
CA ILE A 130 -22.39 -0.54 -6.69
C ILE A 130 -21.87 0.68 -5.93
N TRP A 131 -22.67 1.76 -5.81
CA TRP A 131 -22.29 2.92 -5.00
C TRP A 131 -22.19 2.55 -3.52
N GLU A 132 -23.21 1.87 -2.96
CA GLU A 132 -23.27 1.47 -1.56
C GLU A 132 -22.12 0.51 -1.19
N ASP A 133 -21.75 -0.40 -2.08
CA ASP A 133 -20.66 -1.34 -1.88
C ASP A 133 -19.27 -0.72 -2.06
N GLY A 134 -19.17 0.48 -2.65
CA GLY A 134 -17.88 1.11 -3.01
C GLY A 134 -17.24 0.50 -4.26
N GLY A 135 -18.05 -0.07 -5.16
CA GLY A 135 -17.63 -0.63 -6.45
C GLY A 135 -17.84 -2.13 -6.58
N SER A 136 -17.62 -2.63 -7.80
CA SER A 136 -17.45 -4.08 -8.02
C SER A 136 -16.29 -4.64 -7.19
N GLU A 137 -16.22 -5.96 -6.97
CA GLU A 137 -15.08 -6.55 -6.24
C GLU A 137 -13.71 -6.13 -6.80
N VAL A 138 -13.57 -6.11 -8.13
CA VAL A 138 -12.34 -5.66 -8.82
C VAL A 138 -12.08 -4.18 -8.55
N THR A 139 -13.08 -3.33 -8.70
CA THR A 139 -12.96 -1.88 -8.47
C THR A 139 -12.57 -1.58 -7.03
N ARG A 140 -13.15 -2.31 -6.07
CA ARG A 140 -12.79 -2.21 -4.66
C ARG A 140 -11.34 -2.60 -4.42
N ALA A 141 -10.88 -3.71 -4.99
CA ALA A 141 -9.47 -4.13 -4.86
C ALA A 141 -8.52 -3.09 -5.46
N TYR A 142 -8.86 -2.47 -6.60
CA TYR A 142 -8.10 -1.35 -7.19
C TYR A 142 -8.07 -0.12 -6.27
N THR A 143 -9.22 0.33 -5.76
CA THR A 143 -9.29 1.46 -4.82
C THR A 143 -8.45 1.17 -3.57
N PHE A 144 -8.60 -0.03 -2.99
CA PHE A 144 -7.89 -0.45 -1.79
C PHE A 144 -6.38 -0.52 -2.01
N ALA A 145 -5.93 -1.07 -3.15
CA ALA A 145 -4.53 -1.14 -3.55
C ALA A 145 -3.93 0.26 -3.75
N LYS A 146 -4.66 1.17 -4.40
CA LYS A 146 -4.24 2.55 -4.63
C LYS A 146 -4.10 3.31 -3.31
N GLN A 147 -5.09 3.24 -2.43
CA GLN A 147 -5.08 3.93 -1.13
C GLN A 147 -3.90 3.52 -0.26
N ARG A 148 -3.49 2.24 -0.31
CA ARG A 148 -2.34 1.70 0.43
C ARG A 148 -1.03 1.75 -0.36
N ALA A 149 -0.98 2.55 -1.43
CA ALA A 149 0.18 2.74 -2.27
C ALA A 149 0.82 1.42 -2.77
N LEU A 150 0.03 0.36 -2.96
CA LEU A 150 0.48 -0.92 -3.55
C LEU A 150 0.62 -0.79 -5.08
N ILE A 151 -0.25 0.04 -5.66
CA ILE A 151 -0.21 0.44 -7.06
C ILE A 151 -0.21 1.96 -7.14
N ALA A 152 0.36 2.48 -8.22
CA ALA A 152 0.38 3.90 -8.52
C ALA A 152 0.17 4.09 -10.03
N TRP A 153 -0.31 5.26 -10.44
CA TRP A 153 -0.39 5.56 -11.86
C TRP A 153 0.95 6.04 -12.41
N ASP A 154 1.42 5.41 -13.48
CA ASP A 154 2.54 5.89 -14.28
C ASP A 154 2.05 6.87 -15.34
N TYR A 155 2.22 8.17 -15.08
CA TYR A 155 1.80 9.23 -15.99
C TYR A 155 2.56 9.22 -17.32
N LYS A 156 3.78 8.70 -17.35
CA LYS A 156 4.60 8.65 -18.57
C LYS A 156 4.06 7.60 -19.54
N ASN A 157 3.67 6.44 -19.00
CA ASN A 157 3.20 5.31 -19.79
C ASN A 157 1.67 5.19 -19.85
N ASN A 158 0.95 6.08 -19.16
CA ASN A 158 -0.51 6.12 -19.08
C ASN A 158 -1.14 4.78 -18.69
N GLN A 159 -0.57 4.13 -17.66
CA GLN A 159 -1.02 2.84 -17.14
C GLN A 159 -0.77 2.76 -15.62
N TRP A 160 -1.38 1.76 -14.97
CA TRP A 160 -1.02 1.43 -13.59
C TRP A 160 0.38 0.80 -13.54
N LYS A 161 1.07 1.01 -12.42
CA LYS A 161 2.31 0.32 -12.07
C LYS A 161 2.25 -0.18 -10.65
N THR A 162 2.83 -1.35 -10.41
CA THR A 162 3.04 -1.87 -9.05
C THR A 162 4.21 -1.15 -8.39
N THR A 163 4.01 -0.72 -7.14
CA THR A 163 5.04 -0.05 -6.32
C THR A 163 5.93 -1.07 -5.62
N ASN A 164 6.95 -0.59 -4.90
CA ASN A 164 7.74 -1.44 -4.00
C ASN A 164 6.89 -2.15 -2.94
N LEU A 165 5.92 -1.46 -2.34
CA LEU A 165 5.00 -2.05 -1.36
C LEU A 165 4.13 -3.12 -1.99
N GLY A 166 3.62 -2.89 -3.21
CA GLY A 166 2.82 -3.88 -3.93
C GLY A 166 3.61 -5.16 -4.20
N ARG A 167 4.86 -5.05 -4.64
CA ARG A 167 5.73 -6.22 -4.87
C ARG A 167 6.06 -6.97 -3.59
N LEU A 168 6.34 -6.25 -2.49
CA LEU A 168 6.52 -6.88 -1.19
C LEU A 168 5.25 -7.64 -0.78
N PHE A 169 4.08 -7.01 -0.91
CA PHE A 169 2.79 -7.60 -0.55
C PHE A 169 2.52 -8.91 -1.30
N LEU A 170 2.90 -9.02 -2.58
CA LEU A 170 2.77 -10.25 -3.36
C LEU A 170 3.55 -11.42 -2.76
N GLU A 171 4.73 -11.17 -2.17
CA GLU A 171 5.62 -12.20 -1.60
C GLU A 171 5.20 -12.68 -0.20
N LEU A 172 4.38 -11.93 0.53
CA LEU A 172 4.00 -12.24 1.91
C LEU A 172 2.92 -13.33 2.00
N ASN A 173 2.93 -14.15 3.03
CA ASN A 173 1.77 -15.01 3.32
C ASN A 173 0.54 -14.17 3.75
N PRO A 174 -0.69 -14.71 3.79
CA PRO A 174 -1.88 -13.91 4.09
C PRO A 174 -1.85 -13.18 5.44
N PHE A 175 -1.28 -13.80 6.49
CA PHE A 175 -1.14 -13.15 7.80
C PHE A 175 -0.22 -11.93 7.71
N HIS A 176 0.97 -12.09 7.11
CA HIS A 176 1.92 -11.00 6.93
C HIS A 176 1.43 -9.95 5.94
N GLY A 177 0.68 -10.35 4.92
CA GLY A 177 0.00 -9.45 3.99
C GLY A 177 -0.98 -8.54 4.72
N THR A 178 -1.89 -9.08 5.52
CA THR A 178 -2.84 -8.27 6.31
C THR A 178 -2.13 -7.37 7.33
N SER A 179 -1.08 -7.88 8.00
CA SER A 179 -0.25 -7.07 8.91
C SER A 179 0.44 -5.91 8.18
N LEU A 180 0.92 -6.13 6.95
CA LEU A 180 1.52 -5.08 6.12
C LEU A 180 0.48 -4.01 5.77
N LEU A 181 -0.72 -4.41 5.34
CA LEU A 181 -1.80 -3.48 4.98
C LEU A 181 -2.18 -2.57 6.16
N LEU A 182 -2.38 -3.13 7.36
CA LEU A 182 -2.65 -2.32 8.55
C LEU A 182 -1.47 -1.45 8.96
N THR A 183 -0.24 -1.91 8.75
CA THR A 183 0.93 -1.10 9.05
C THR A 183 1.07 0.07 8.09
N ILE A 184 0.77 -0.13 6.80
CA ILE A 184 0.65 0.96 5.82
C ILE A 184 -0.38 1.99 6.29
N ASP A 185 -1.54 1.51 6.73
CA ASP A 185 -2.61 2.38 7.24
C ASP A 185 -2.14 3.22 8.44
N ILE A 186 -1.45 2.62 9.43
CA ILE A 186 -0.88 3.40 10.54
C ILE A 186 0.14 4.42 10.06
N CYS A 187 1.02 4.05 9.12
CA CYS A 187 2.07 4.94 8.62
C CYS A 187 1.53 6.14 7.84
N LEU A 188 0.41 5.96 7.13
CA LEU A 188 -0.19 6.98 6.27
C LEU A 188 -1.35 7.73 6.93
N SER A 189 -1.85 7.24 8.06
CA SER A 189 -2.96 7.84 8.80
C SER A 189 -2.64 9.27 9.27
N THR A 190 -3.59 10.17 9.04
CA THR A 190 -3.59 11.56 9.51
C THR A 190 -4.20 11.76 10.90
N GLY A 191 -4.67 10.68 11.54
CA GLY A 191 -5.19 10.67 12.91
C GLY A 191 -6.49 9.87 13.04
N GLU A 192 -7.17 9.97 14.20
CA GLU A 192 -8.41 9.19 14.47
C GLU A 192 -9.58 9.47 13.52
N ARG A 193 -9.55 10.61 12.82
CA ARG A 193 -10.58 11.04 11.85
C ARG A 193 -10.14 10.88 10.40
N ASP A 194 -9.06 10.15 10.15
CA ASP A 194 -8.73 9.73 8.80
C ASP A 194 -9.83 8.78 8.30
N PHE A 195 -10.32 8.99 7.07
CA PHE A 195 -11.40 8.20 6.47
C PHE A 195 -10.89 7.14 5.49
N ILE A 196 -9.58 7.16 5.20
CA ILE A 196 -8.92 6.26 4.26
C ILE A 196 -8.08 5.24 5.04
N HIS A 197 -7.36 5.70 6.06
CA HIS A 197 -6.35 4.93 6.77
C HIS A 197 -6.70 4.76 8.25
N PHE A 198 -6.42 3.58 8.81
CA PHE A 198 -6.60 3.30 10.23
C PHE A 198 -5.49 3.90 11.08
N SER A 199 -5.86 4.68 12.10
CA SER A 199 -4.90 5.15 13.09
C SER A 199 -4.51 4.06 14.10
N LYS A 200 -3.37 4.25 14.76
CA LYS A 200 -2.90 3.37 15.84
C LYS A 200 -3.90 3.33 17.00
N GLU A 201 -4.50 4.47 17.33
CA GLU A 201 -5.49 4.63 18.40
C GLU A 201 -6.78 3.87 18.09
N LEU A 202 -7.27 3.95 16.85
CA LEU A 202 -8.44 3.20 16.39
C LEU A 202 -8.23 1.69 16.58
N LEU A 203 -7.11 1.16 16.11
CA LEU A 203 -6.79 -0.26 16.24
C LEU A 203 -6.61 -0.68 17.72
N ALA A 204 -6.00 0.18 18.55
CA ALA A 204 -5.87 -0.07 19.98
C ALA A 204 -7.23 -0.10 20.70
N ASN A 205 -8.16 0.77 20.29
CA ASN A 205 -9.52 0.80 20.85
C ASN A 205 -10.34 -0.43 20.46
N ILE A 206 -10.20 -0.89 19.20
CA ILE A 206 -10.79 -2.15 18.71
C ILE A 206 -10.33 -3.34 19.57
N LEU A 207 -9.05 -3.39 19.95
CA LEU A 207 -8.51 -4.47 20.76
C LEU A 207 -9.02 -4.43 22.22
N ARG A 208 -9.25 -3.23 22.77
CA ARG A 208 -9.61 -3.01 24.18
C ARG A 208 -11.10 -3.16 24.49
N SER A 209 -11.99 -2.91 23.54
CA SER A 209 -13.43 -2.81 23.82
C SER A 209 -14.30 -3.51 22.78
N ARG A 210 -15.18 -4.40 23.25
CA ARG A 210 -16.25 -5.01 22.42
C ARG A 210 -17.32 -3.97 22.03
N ASP A 211 -17.53 -2.96 22.85
CA ASP A 211 -18.55 -1.93 22.62
C ASP A 211 -18.09 -0.84 21.64
N TYR A 212 -16.77 -0.63 21.50
CA TYR A 212 -16.20 0.33 20.56
C TYR A 212 -16.51 -0.03 19.09
N LEU A 213 -16.58 -1.34 18.80
CA LEU A 213 -16.97 -1.86 17.49
C LEU A 213 -18.37 -1.42 17.05
N ARG A 214 -19.29 -1.17 18.00
CA ARG A 214 -20.69 -0.87 17.70
C ARG A 214 -20.95 0.59 17.35
N PHE A 215 -20.21 1.55 17.92
CA PHE A 215 -20.60 2.97 17.87
C PHE A 215 -19.53 3.97 17.43
N GLN A 216 -18.25 3.59 17.27
CA GLN A 216 -17.17 4.58 17.02
C GLN A 216 -16.27 4.31 15.80
N ILE A 217 -16.44 3.20 15.08
CA ILE A 217 -15.68 2.95 13.85
C ILE A 217 -16.46 3.54 12.67
N PRO A 218 -15.84 4.44 11.86
CA PRO A 218 -16.45 4.92 10.64
C PRO A 218 -16.93 3.74 9.76
N PRO A 219 -18.11 3.82 9.11
CA PRO A 219 -18.64 2.72 8.29
C PRO A 219 -17.63 2.18 7.27
N ILE A 220 -16.91 3.06 6.57
CA ILE A 220 -15.87 2.68 5.60
C ILE A 220 -14.74 1.87 6.23
N HIS A 221 -14.31 2.25 7.43
CA HIS A 221 -13.28 1.53 8.17
C HIS A 221 -13.77 0.16 8.61
N ARG A 222 -15.02 0.07 9.05
CA ARG A 222 -15.65 -1.20 9.44
C ARG A 222 -15.67 -2.17 8.25
N TRP A 223 -16.12 -1.74 7.07
CA TRP A 223 -16.17 -2.58 5.87
C TRP A 223 -14.78 -3.05 5.46
N ASN A 224 -13.79 -2.15 5.42
CA ASN A 224 -12.40 -2.51 5.09
C ASN A 224 -11.82 -3.55 6.07
N LEU A 225 -12.09 -3.42 7.37
CA LEU A 225 -11.67 -4.40 8.38
C LEU A 225 -12.40 -5.75 8.26
N GLN A 226 -13.66 -5.75 7.85
CA GLN A 226 -14.41 -6.98 7.55
C GLN A 226 -13.85 -7.70 6.31
N TRP A 227 -13.55 -6.95 5.25
CA TRP A 227 -12.96 -7.51 4.02
C TRP A 227 -11.59 -8.14 4.27
N MET A 228 -10.75 -7.52 5.09
CA MET A 228 -9.47 -8.10 5.52
C MET A 228 -9.62 -9.30 6.48
N GLY A 229 -10.84 -9.65 6.89
CA GLY A 229 -11.10 -10.74 7.84
C GLY A 229 -10.72 -10.41 9.28
N ILE A 230 -10.49 -9.13 9.60
CA ILE A 230 -10.17 -8.67 10.95
C ILE A 230 -11.43 -8.63 11.81
N LEU A 231 -12.52 -8.15 11.23
CA LEU A 231 -13.85 -8.16 11.85
C LEU A 231 -14.73 -9.21 11.16
N SER A 232 -15.67 -9.78 11.90
CA SER A 232 -16.74 -10.62 11.37
C SER A 232 -18.09 -10.02 11.71
N GLU A 233 -19.05 -10.18 10.80
CA GLU A 233 -20.47 -10.09 11.15
C GLU A 233 -20.82 -11.27 12.05
N GLY A 234 -21.47 -10.96 13.17
CA GLY A 234 -22.03 -11.95 14.07
C GLY A 234 -23.41 -12.40 13.59
N GLU A 235 -24.04 -13.29 14.36
CA GLU A 235 -25.35 -13.87 14.01
C GLU A 235 -26.50 -12.84 13.99
N GLU A 236 -26.32 -11.66 14.58
CA GLU A 236 -27.25 -10.53 14.46
C GLU A 236 -26.62 -9.45 13.55
N PRO A 237 -27.41 -8.79 12.67
CA PRO A 237 -26.93 -7.78 11.71
C PRO A 237 -26.11 -6.62 12.33
N ASP A 238 -26.19 -6.41 13.65
CA ASP A 238 -25.52 -5.34 14.39
C ASP A 238 -24.43 -5.84 15.38
N LYS A 239 -24.11 -7.14 15.37
CA LYS A 239 -23.10 -7.74 16.25
C LYS A 239 -21.80 -7.93 15.49
N ILE A 240 -20.95 -6.91 15.43
CA ILE A 240 -19.61 -7.07 14.87
C ILE A 240 -18.64 -7.54 15.94
N SER A 241 -17.80 -8.52 15.60
CA SER A 241 -16.80 -9.06 16.51
C SER A 241 -15.41 -9.10 15.89
N LEU A 242 -14.40 -8.87 16.73
CA LEU A 242 -13.00 -9.07 16.37
C LEU A 242 -12.72 -10.58 16.19
N THR A 243 -12.20 -10.96 15.02
CA THR A 243 -11.87 -12.36 14.75
C THR A 243 -10.58 -12.78 15.47
N PRO A 244 -10.33 -14.08 15.69
CA PRO A 244 -9.05 -14.55 16.25
C PRO A 244 -7.84 -14.14 15.41
N LEU A 245 -7.99 -14.14 14.07
CA LEU A 245 -6.98 -13.64 13.15
C LEU A 245 -6.77 -12.14 13.33
N GLY A 246 -7.86 -11.37 13.30
CA GLY A 246 -7.84 -9.92 13.48
C GLY A 246 -7.18 -9.51 14.78
N LYS A 247 -7.47 -10.21 15.88
CA LYS A 247 -6.81 -9.99 17.17
C LYS A 247 -5.29 -10.15 17.07
N LYS A 248 -4.82 -11.27 16.51
CA LYS A 248 -3.38 -11.53 16.36
C LYS A 248 -2.69 -10.51 15.47
N VAL A 249 -3.33 -10.13 14.35
CA VAL A 249 -2.80 -9.12 13.42
C VAL A 249 -2.72 -7.76 14.10
N ILE A 250 -3.77 -7.31 14.79
CA ILE A 250 -3.76 -6.03 15.51
C ILE A 250 -2.72 -6.04 16.63
N GLU A 251 -2.63 -7.12 17.43
CA GLU A 251 -1.61 -7.26 18.47
C GLU A 251 -0.19 -7.17 17.90
N TYR A 252 0.06 -7.83 16.75
CA TYR A 252 1.34 -7.75 16.05
C TYR A 252 1.65 -6.32 15.59
N VAL A 253 0.70 -5.69 14.90
CA VAL A 253 0.88 -4.36 14.30
C VAL A 253 1.01 -3.24 15.34
N LEU A 254 0.35 -3.38 16.49
CA LEU A 254 0.43 -2.42 17.61
C LEU A 254 1.64 -2.63 18.52
N SER A 255 2.33 -3.77 18.39
CA SER A 255 3.50 -4.05 19.23
C SER A 255 4.56 -2.96 19.05
N GLU A 256 5.27 -2.62 20.14
CA GLU A 256 6.42 -1.68 20.08
C GLU A 256 7.52 -2.19 19.14
N ASN A 257 7.47 -3.49 18.84
CA ASN A 257 8.33 -4.21 17.94
C ASN A 257 7.62 -4.54 16.61
N ASN A 258 6.69 -3.70 16.14
CA ASN A 258 6.15 -3.84 14.80
C ASN A 258 7.16 -3.31 13.80
N LEU A 259 7.72 -4.25 13.07
CA LEU A 259 8.86 -4.05 12.23
C LEU A 259 8.52 -3.86 10.76
N MET A 260 7.26 -4.14 10.42
CA MET A 260 6.70 -3.74 9.14
C MET A 260 6.65 -2.21 9.04
N PHE A 261 6.62 -1.48 10.16
CA PHE A 261 6.59 -0.03 10.16
C PHE A 261 7.82 0.51 9.43
N ASP A 262 8.99 0.00 9.81
CA ASP A 262 10.25 0.32 9.17
C ASP A 262 10.22 -0.04 7.70
N THR A 263 9.79 -1.24 7.38
CA THR A 263 9.69 -1.75 6.01
C THR A 263 8.82 -0.88 5.12
N VAL A 264 7.68 -0.41 5.64
CA VAL A 264 6.75 0.46 4.91
C VAL A 264 7.41 1.80 4.62
N ILE A 265 7.94 2.46 5.65
CA ILE A 265 8.62 3.75 5.50
C ILE A 265 9.79 3.63 4.52
N LEU A 266 10.58 2.57 4.62
CA LEU A 266 11.71 2.34 3.72
C LEU A 266 11.26 2.11 2.27
N SER A 267 10.19 1.35 2.06
CA SER A 267 9.65 1.08 0.72
C SER A 267 9.11 2.33 0.05
N LEU A 268 8.45 3.21 0.82
CA LEU A 268 7.96 4.51 0.36
C LEU A 268 9.12 5.45 0.01
N GLN A 269 10.09 5.61 0.92
CA GLN A 269 11.29 6.42 0.68
C GLN A 269 12.09 5.93 -0.53
N ALA A 270 12.18 4.61 -0.70
CA ALA A 270 12.84 4.00 -1.84
C ALA A 270 12.13 4.36 -3.15
N GLU A 271 10.80 4.25 -3.20
CA GLU A 271 10.01 4.64 -4.38
C GLU A 271 10.17 6.14 -4.70
N GLU A 272 10.17 7.02 -3.69
CA GLU A 272 10.43 8.46 -3.86
C GLU A 272 11.83 8.76 -4.42
N GLN A 273 12.82 7.96 -4.05
CA GLN A 273 14.20 8.06 -4.56
C GLN A 273 14.39 7.38 -5.92
N GLY A 274 13.34 6.80 -6.51
CA GLY A 274 13.41 6.08 -7.78
C GLY A 274 14.03 4.68 -7.68
N LEU A 275 14.20 4.14 -6.47
CA LEU A 275 14.60 2.76 -6.24
C LEU A 275 13.41 1.85 -6.54
N ARG A 276 13.49 1.10 -7.65
CA ARG A 276 12.49 0.10 -7.99
C ARG A 276 12.94 -1.29 -7.55
N TYR A 277 12.21 -1.87 -6.61
CA TYR A 277 12.27 -3.29 -6.29
C TYR A 277 11.61 -4.10 -7.42
N THR A 278 12.17 -5.26 -7.77
CA THR A 278 11.59 -6.17 -8.79
C THR A 278 11.39 -7.60 -8.29
N GLY A 279 11.31 -7.79 -6.97
CA GLY A 279 11.20 -9.10 -6.34
C GLY A 279 12.55 -9.68 -5.94
N MET A 280 12.58 -10.43 -4.84
CA MET A 280 13.84 -10.83 -4.18
C MET A 280 14.66 -11.74 -5.09
N LYS A 281 13.99 -12.67 -5.76
CA LYS A 281 14.62 -13.60 -6.71
C LYS A 281 15.30 -12.86 -7.86
N SER A 282 14.65 -11.84 -8.41
CA SER A 282 15.21 -10.99 -9.47
C SER A 282 16.41 -10.20 -8.97
N GLU A 283 16.32 -9.58 -7.79
CA GLU A 283 17.44 -8.83 -7.20
C GLU A 283 18.63 -9.73 -6.86
N ILE A 284 18.40 -10.95 -6.36
CA ILE A 284 19.44 -11.96 -6.15
C ILE A 284 20.11 -12.33 -7.49
N GLN A 285 19.35 -12.57 -8.56
CA GLN A 285 19.91 -12.89 -9.87
C GLN A 285 20.79 -11.77 -10.43
N LYS A 286 20.36 -10.51 -10.29
CA LYS A 286 21.14 -9.35 -10.70
C LYS A 286 22.44 -9.24 -9.90
N LEU A 287 22.36 -9.43 -8.58
CA LEU A 287 23.54 -9.46 -7.71
C LEU A 287 24.49 -10.60 -8.09
N GLU A 288 23.97 -11.80 -8.33
CA GLU A 288 24.74 -12.98 -8.75
C GLU A 288 25.48 -12.75 -10.09
N ALA A 289 24.90 -11.98 -11.00
CA ALA A 289 25.55 -11.61 -12.25
C ALA A 289 26.75 -10.67 -12.00
N ILE A 290 26.57 -9.64 -11.18
CA ILE A 290 27.61 -8.64 -10.88
C ILE A 290 28.74 -9.20 -10.04
N ILE A 291 28.47 -10.04 -9.04
CA ILE A 291 29.54 -10.62 -8.21
C ILE A 291 30.43 -11.59 -8.98
N LYS A 292 30.08 -11.99 -10.22
CA LYS A 292 30.98 -12.76 -11.10
C LYS A 292 32.09 -11.88 -11.68
N SER A 293 31.89 -10.57 -11.76
CA SER A 293 32.88 -9.61 -12.23
C SER A 293 34.11 -9.56 -11.31
N PRO A 294 35.29 -9.16 -11.83
CA PRO A 294 36.51 -9.03 -11.02
C PRO A 294 36.47 -7.83 -10.04
N LEU A 295 35.34 -7.12 -9.95
CA LEU A 295 35.16 -5.92 -9.12
C LEU A 295 35.40 -6.20 -7.62
N ILE A 296 35.05 -7.40 -7.16
CA ILE A 296 35.23 -7.84 -5.76
C ILE A 296 36.06 -9.11 -5.69
N GLY A 297 36.71 -9.33 -4.54
CA GLY A 297 37.55 -10.50 -4.29
C GLY A 297 36.76 -11.77 -4.00
N ASN A 298 37.48 -12.90 -3.98
CA ASN A 298 36.88 -14.22 -3.73
C ASN A 298 36.24 -14.33 -2.33
N VAL A 299 36.80 -13.64 -1.33
CA VAL A 299 36.27 -13.65 0.04
C VAL A 299 34.90 -12.97 0.08
N GLU A 300 34.79 -11.76 -0.46
CA GLU A 300 33.50 -11.04 -0.48
C GLU A 300 32.46 -11.81 -1.31
N ARG A 301 32.87 -12.34 -2.46
CA ARG A 301 32.02 -13.15 -3.33
C ARG A 301 31.46 -14.37 -2.59
N GLN A 302 32.27 -15.07 -1.81
CA GLN A 302 31.83 -16.23 -1.04
C GLN A 302 30.90 -15.83 0.11
N SER A 303 31.18 -14.73 0.79
CA SER A 303 30.32 -14.19 1.85
C SER A 303 28.92 -13.82 1.32
N ILE A 304 28.85 -13.17 0.16
CA ILE A 304 27.56 -12.83 -0.50
C ILE A 304 26.78 -14.09 -0.83
N LYS A 305 27.42 -15.10 -1.44
CA LYS A 305 26.79 -16.39 -1.73
C LYS A 305 26.28 -17.10 -0.47
N ASN A 306 27.05 -17.07 0.61
CA ASN A 306 26.64 -17.64 1.88
C ASN A 306 25.42 -16.90 2.45
N ALA A 307 25.39 -15.58 2.39
CA ALA A 307 24.24 -14.80 2.84
C ALA A 307 22.97 -15.09 2.01
N ILE A 308 23.10 -15.23 0.68
CA ILE A 308 21.99 -15.63 -0.21
C ILE A 308 21.49 -17.03 0.16
N LYS A 309 22.39 -17.98 0.45
CA LYS A 309 22.00 -19.32 0.89
C LYS A 309 21.20 -19.28 2.19
N LEU A 310 21.61 -18.47 3.17
CA LEU A 310 20.89 -18.28 4.43
C LEU A 310 19.50 -17.67 4.19
N CYS A 311 19.40 -16.68 3.29
CA CYS A 311 18.11 -16.11 2.87
C CYS A 311 17.16 -17.17 2.30
N ASN A 312 17.63 -18.02 1.40
CA ASN A 312 16.83 -19.13 0.85
C ASN A 312 16.39 -20.16 1.89
N GLN A 313 17.04 -20.17 3.07
CA GLN A 313 16.70 -21.03 4.21
C GLN A 313 15.83 -20.32 5.26
N GLY A 314 15.41 -19.07 5.01
CA GLY A 314 14.66 -18.24 5.97
C GLY A 314 15.51 -17.64 7.09
N GLN A 315 16.84 -17.77 7.02
CA GLN A 315 17.79 -17.30 8.02
C GLN A 315 18.28 -15.87 7.72
N TYR A 316 17.34 -14.93 7.59
CA TYR A 316 17.62 -13.57 7.09
C TYR A 316 18.53 -12.75 8.03
N LEU A 317 18.37 -12.90 9.35
CA LEU A 317 19.23 -12.21 10.34
C LEU A 317 20.69 -12.62 10.21
N ASP A 318 20.96 -13.93 10.12
CA ASP A 318 22.32 -14.43 9.98
C ASP A 318 22.90 -14.06 8.62
N GLY A 319 22.05 -14.03 7.58
CA GLY A 319 22.40 -13.43 6.30
C GLY A 319 22.80 -11.96 6.41
N LEU A 320 22.07 -11.14 7.16
CA LEU A 320 22.39 -9.71 7.38
C LEU A 320 23.71 -9.50 8.12
N LYS A 321 23.99 -10.32 9.14
CA LYS A 321 25.27 -10.31 9.87
C LYS A 321 26.47 -10.56 8.95
N ILE A 322 26.26 -11.26 7.82
CA ILE A 322 27.28 -11.45 6.79
C ILE A 322 27.27 -10.28 5.78
N LEU A 323 26.10 -9.85 5.31
CA LEU A 323 25.99 -8.81 4.28
C LEU A 323 26.53 -7.46 4.74
N PHE A 324 26.24 -7.03 5.97
CA PHE A 324 26.64 -5.69 6.40
C PHE A 324 28.17 -5.51 6.43
N PRO A 325 28.96 -6.40 7.06
CA PRO A 325 30.42 -6.32 6.96
C PRO A 325 30.94 -6.35 5.52
N VAL A 326 30.28 -7.08 4.62
CA VAL A 326 30.67 -7.13 3.20
C VAL A 326 30.41 -5.80 2.50
N ILE A 327 29.25 -5.18 2.71
CA ILE A 327 28.92 -3.86 2.16
C ILE A 327 29.94 -2.83 2.65
N GLU A 328 30.27 -2.83 3.94
CA GLU A 328 31.31 -1.95 4.49
C GLU A 328 32.67 -2.20 3.84
N GLY A 329 33.07 -3.47 3.71
CA GLY A 329 34.33 -3.85 3.07
C GLY A 329 34.43 -3.34 1.63
N ILE A 330 33.32 -3.39 0.88
CA ILE A 330 33.22 -2.86 -0.48
C ILE A 330 33.37 -1.34 -0.50
N ILE A 331 32.64 -0.61 0.36
CA ILE A 331 32.76 0.85 0.50
C ILE A 331 34.21 1.24 0.85
N ASN A 332 34.85 0.52 1.77
CA ASN A 332 36.23 0.77 2.14
C ASN A 332 37.21 0.53 0.98
N LYS A 333 36.93 -0.45 0.10
CA LYS A 333 37.74 -0.67 -1.11
C LYS A 333 37.59 0.46 -2.12
N MET A 334 36.36 0.94 -2.35
CA MET A 334 36.11 2.12 -3.21
C MET A 334 36.91 3.34 -2.73
N LEU A 335 36.93 3.60 -1.42
CA LEU A 335 37.72 4.70 -0.85
C LEU A 335 39.22 4.51 -1.07
N LYS A 336 39.74 3.29 -0.84
CA LYS A 336 41.16 3.00 -1.06
C LYS A 336 41.59 3.18 -2.51
N GLU A 337 40.71 2.93 -3.48
CA GLU A 337 40.99 3.19 -4.90
C GLU A 337 41.04 4.68 -5.25
N LEU A 338 40.51 5.55 -4.38
CA LEU A 338 40.65 7.00 -4.47
C LEU A 338 41.82 7.52 -3.62
N ASP A 339 42.73 6.63 -3.20
CA ASP A 339 43.84 6.92 -2.27
C ASP A 339 43.39 7.50 -0.91
N GLU A 340 42.17 7.19 -0.48
CA GLU A 340 41.63 7.61 0.81
C GLU A 340 41.75 6.54 1.89
N GLU A 341 42.00 6.97 3.12
CA GLU A 341 42.00 6.10 4.30
C GLU A 341 40.58 5.96 4.86
N PRO A 342 39.98 4.75 4.87
CA PRO A 342 38.58 4.58 5.29
C PRO A 342 38.29 5.04 6.73
N ASP A 343 39.29 5.00 7.62
CA ASP A 343 39.16 5.36 9.03
C ASP A 343 39.00 6.87 9.25
N ARG A 344 39.28 7.70 8.24
CA ARG A 344 39.02 9.16 8.28
C ARG A 344 37.53 9.50 8.24
N PHE A 345 36.70 8.55 7.81
CA PHE A 345 35.26 8.74 7.63
C PHE A 345 34.49 7.91 8.67
N PRO A 346 33.92 8.54 9.71
CA PRO A 346 33.22 7.81 10.76
C PRO A 346 31.88 7.26 10.26
N GLY A 347 31.80 5.94 10.13
CA GLY A 347 30.60 5.21 9.71
C GLY A 347 30.30 5.29 8.20
N TRP A 348 29.35 4.47 7.73
CA TRP A 348 29.07 4.34 6.29
C TRP A 348 28.52 5.63 5.67
N LYS A 349 27.72 6.40 6.41
CA LYS A 349 27.14 7.65 5.90
C LYS A 349 28.22 8.60 5.38
N LYS A 350 29.24 8.89 6.20
CA LYS A 350 30.34 9.78 5.81
C LYS A 350 31.18 9.23 4.65
N LYS A 351 31.39 7.91 4.63
CA LYS A 351 32.10 7.22 3.53
C LYS A 351 31.35 7.39 2.20
N VAL A 352 30.03 7.18 2.23
CA VAL A 352 29.16 7.24 1.05
C VAL A 352 28.94 8.68 0.57
N GLU A 353 28.75 9.65 1.46
CA GLU A 353 28.71 11.09 1.12
C GLU A 353 29.99 11.51 0.36
N TYR A 354 31.15 11.00 0.78
CA TYR A 354 32.40 11.28 0.09
C TYR A 354 32.43 10.66 -1.32
N LEU A 355 32.06 9.38 -1.44
CA LEU A 355 32.01 8.69 -2.74
C LEU A 355 31.04 9.36 -3.73
N GLU A 356 29.91 9.87 -3.23
CA GLU A 356 28.96 10.69 -4.01
C GLU A 356 29.62 11.98 -4.49
N SER A 357 30.30 12.72 -3.60
CA SER A 357 30.99 13.97 -3.95
C SER A 357 32.07 13.80 -5.04
N LYS A 358 32.60 12.59 -5.19
CA LYS A 358 33.58 12.20 -6.21
C LYS A 358 32.96 11.58 -7.45
N GLY A 359 31.64 11.44 -7.50
CA GLY A 359 30.91 10.87 -8.64
C GLY A 359 31.11 9.36 -8.83
N VAL A 360 31.65 8.65 -7.82
CA VAL A 360 31.82 7.19 -7.85
C VAL A 360 30.47 6.48 -7.77
N ILE A 361 29.55 7.05 -7.00
CA ILE A 361 28.18 6.57 -6.86
C ILE A 361 27.20 7.73 -7.09
N PRO A 362 25.99 7.46 -7.61
CA PRO A 362 25.00 8.50 -7.84
C PRO A 362 24.24 8.88 -6.53
N PRO A 363 23.63 10.07 -6.47
CA PRO A 363 22.97 10.59 -5.26
C PRO A 363 21.84 9.74 -4.67
N ASP A 364 21.14 8.99 -5.51
CA ASP A 364 20.08 8.08 -5.11
C ASP A 364 20.63 6.78 -4.48
N VAL A 365 21.78 6.28 -4.92
CA VAL A 365 22.49 5.20 -4.21
C VAL A 365 23.05 5.73 -2.89
N ALA A 366 23.57 6.95 -2.85
CA ALA A 366 24.11 7.53 -1.63
C ALA A 366 23.06 7.66 -0.52
N ARG A 367 21.88 8.22 -0.85
CA ARG A 367 20.75 8.38 0.08
C ARG A 367 20.23 7.06 0.65
N ALA A 368 20.30 5.96 -0.12
CA ALA A 368 19.86 4.65 0.33
C ALA A 368 20.71 4.05 1.49
N VAL A 369 21.91 4.59 1.77
CA VAL A 369 22.75 4.09 2.88
C VAL A 369 22.16 4.44 4.25
N GLU A 370 21.44 5.57 4.36
CA GLU A 370 20.87 6.05 5.63
C GLU A 370 19.80 5.09 6.15
N ILE A 371 19.02 4.56 5.20
CA ILE A 371 18.00 3.53 5.40
C ILE A 371 18.59 2.27 6.04
N ILE A 372 19.74 1.81 5.54
CA ILE A 372 20.36 0.56 5.97
C ILE A 372 21.10 0.73 7.30
N THR A 373 21.83 1.83 7.44
CA THR A 373 22.70 2.09 8.60
C THR A 373 21.93 2.46 9.85
N GLY A 374 20.79 3.16 9.72
CA GLY A 374 19.89 3.45 10.84
C GLY A 374 19.32 2.19 11.47
N ARG A 375 19.06 1.15 10.66
CA ARG A 375 18.43 -0.12 11.08
C ARG A 375 19.42 -1.19 11.51
N ASN A 376 20.67 -1.12 11.05
CA ASN A 376 21.73 -2.02 11.51
C ASN A 376 22.02 -1.88 13.02
N LYS A 377 21.86 -0.66 13.58
CA LYS A 377 22.02 -0.41 15.02
C LYS A 377 21.02 -1.19 15.88
N THR A 378 19.81 -1.43 15.38
CA THR A 378 18.75 -2.19 16.07
C THR A 378 19.08 -3.68 16.16
N LEU A 379 19.77 -4.23 15.15
CA LEU A 379 20.13 -5.65 15.07
C LEU A 379 21.39 -6.04 15.85
N HIS A 380 22.29 -5.09 16.14
CA HIS A 380 23.58 -5.38 16.77
C HIS A 380 23.59 -5.40 18.31
N GLY A 381 22.45 -5.28 19.01
CA GLY A 381 22.51 -5.41 20.47
C GLY A 381 21.25 -5.30 21.32
N GLN A 382 20.05 -5.07 20.77
CA GLN A 382 18.85 -4.85 21.62
C GLN A 382 17.60 -5.61 21.20
N PHE A 383 17.61 -6.29 20.05
CA PHE A 383 16.39 -6.90 19.52
C PHE A 383 16.65 -8.29 18.93
N THR A 384 16.14 -9.34 19.60
CA THR A 384 15.99 -10.68 19.02
C THR A 384 14.53 -10.82 18.63
N PRO A 385 14.19 -10.76 17.34
CA PRO A 385 12.82 -10.87 16.88
C PRO A 385 12.28 -12.26 17.22
N PRO A 386 10.99 -12.37 17.59
CA PRO A 386 10.35 -13.66 17.82
C PRO A 386 10.15 -14.47 16.52
N ASP A 387 10.21 -13.83 15.35
CA ASP A 387 10.04 -14.45 14.04
C ASP A 387 11.22 -14.10 13.10
N PRO A 388 11.94 -15.09 12.54
CA PRO A 388 12.98 -14.87 11.53
C PRO A 388 12.52 -14.03 10.33
N GLU A 389 11.25 -14.14 9.90
CA GLU A 389 10.69 -13.40 8.75
C GLU A 389 10.80 -11.87 8.92
N TYR A 390 10.98 -11.37 10.15
CA TYR A 390 11.26 -9.96 10.40
C TYR A 390 12.42 -9.42 9.56
N ALA A 391 13.53 -10.14 9.51
CA ALA A 391 14.72 -9.60 8.87
C ALA A 391 14.65 -9.63 7.34
N TYR A 392 13.59 -10.21 6.77
CA TYR A 392 13.41 -10.35 5.32
C TYR A 392 13.48 -9.00 4.58
N PRO A 393 12.73 -7.95 4.95
CA PRO A 393 12.73 -6.72 4.16
C PRO A 393 14.02 -5.92 4.32
N LEU A 394 14.66 -5.97 5.48
CA LEU A 394 15.99 -5.35 5.64
C LEU A 394 17.05 -6.11 4.86
N PHE A 395 16.97 -7.45 4.81
CA PHE A 395 17.82 -8.28 3.95
C PHE A 395 17.59 -7.92 2.48
N GLN A 396 16.34 -7.76 2.06
CA GLN A 396 15.96 -7.33 0.71
C GLN A 396 16.60 -5.98 0.36
N MET A 397 16.48 -4.99 1.25
CA MET A 397 17.09 -3.67 1.04
C MET A 397 18.61 -3.74 0.99
N ALA A 398 19.23 -4.57 1.83
CA ALA A 398 20.67 -4.79 1.80
C ALA A 398 21.14 -5.42 0.47
N ILE A 399 20.38 -6.38 -0.08
CA ILE A 399 20.64 -6.97 -1.40
C ILE A 399 20.49 -5.93 -2.51
N ILE A 400 19.40 -5.16 -2.53
CA ILE A 400 19.16 -4.10 -3.53
C ILE A 400 20.31 -3.10 -3.48
N TYR A 401 20.66 -2.60 -2.30
CA TYR A 401 21.73 -1.62 -2.15
C TYR A 401 23.09 -2.16 -2.58
N LEU A 402 23.43 -3.38 -2.15
CA LEU A 402 24.67 -4.04 -2.53
C LEU A 402 24.76 -4.24 -4.06
N HIS A 403 23.66 -4.64 -4.69
CA HIS A 403 23.58 -4.73 -6.14
C HIS A 403 23.85 -3.36 -6.77
N ARG A 404 23.13 -2.30 -6.37
CA ARG A 404 23.26 -0.96 -6.98
C ARG A 404 24.62 -0.31 -6.76
N ILE A 405 25.20 -0.44 -5.56
CA ILE A 405 26.51 0.16 -5.27
C ILE A 405 27.62 -0.51 -6.09
N LEU A 406 27.51 -1.82 -6.31
CA LEU A 406 28.44 -2.55 -7.19
C LEU A 406 28.24 -2.18 -8.65
N SER A 407 26.99 -2.03 -9.13
CA SER A 407 26.71 -1.56 -10.49
C SER A 407 27.30 -0.17 -10.74
N ALA A 408 27.06 0.78 -9.84
CA ALA A 408 27.57 2.14 -9.95
C ALA A 408 29.11 2.20 -9.97
N TRP A 409 29.76 1.37 -9.15
CA TRP A 409 31.22 1.30 -9.13
C TRP A 409 31.80 0.64 -10.37
N ALA A 410 31.13 -0.37 -10.93
CA ALA A 410 31.51 -0.94 -12.22
C ALA A 410 31.46 0.13 -13.34
N GLU A 411 30.34 0.86 -13.43
CA GLU A 411 30.16 1.96 -14.40
C GLU A 411 31.18 3.10 -14.20
N PHE A 412 31.55 3.41 -12.96
CA PHE A 412 32.62 4.38 -12.68
C PHE A 412 33.98 3.89 -13.22
N LYS A 413 34.33 2.61 -12.99
CA LYS A 413 35.61 2.05 -13.46
C LYS A 413 35.71 2.04 -14.98
N GLU A 414 34.62 1.71 -15.67
CA GLU A 414 34.57 1.76 -17.14
C GLU A 414 34.84 3.19 -17.64
N ARG A 415 34.17 4.19 -17.06
CA ARG A 415 34.39 5.61 -17.43
C ARG A 415 35.83 6.08 -17.21
N VAL A 416 36.46 5.66 -16.10
CA VAL A 416 37.85 6.05 -15.78
C VAL A 416 38.88 5.31 -16.63
N HIS A 417 38.58 4.12 -17.16
CA HIS A 417 39.48 3.42 -18.09
C HIS A 417 39.41 3.95 -19.53
N ASP A 418 38.28 4.56 -19.91
CA ASP A 418 38.07 5.15 -21.24
C ASP A 418 38.48 6.64 -21.34
N SER A 419 38.94 7.24 -20.24
CA SER A 419 39.47 8.62 -20.16
C SER A 419 40.95 8.65 -19.83
#